data_AF-A0A1B7MMH4-F1
#
_entry.id   AF-A0A1B7MMH4-F1
#
_cell.length_a   1.000
_cell.length_b   1.000
_cell.length_c   1.000
_cell.angle_alpha   90.00
_cell.angle_beta   90.00
_cell.angle_gamma   90.00
#
_symmetry.space_group_name_H-M   'P 1'
#
loop_
_entity.id
_entity.type
_entity.pdbx_description
1 polymer ?
#
loop_
_entity_poly.entity_id
_entity_poly.type
_entity_poly.pdbx_seq_one_letter_code
_entity_poly.pdbx_strand_id
1 'polypeptide(L)'
;MTSYMLSLRYAHAREAYFTVYEGDEDFQGAANAMADDCDIYCHHGVLYNMPGRVDPKPPYFCVIRSCYIGVFALEGWDSVGPKVQGVNCTYYFEVDSLETGEAMVRRAIERGEAMTV
;
A
#
# COMPACT_ATOMS: atom_id res chain seq x y z
N MET A 1 -26.91 12.46 3.47
CA MET A 1 -25.47 12.61 3.21
C MET A 1 -24.88 11.23 3.22
N THR A 2 -24.22 10.83 2.13
CA THR A 2 -23.48 9.57 2.07
C THR A 2 -22.10 9.87 2.61
N SER A 3 -21.76 9.39 3.81
CA SER A 3 -20.38 9.49 4.32
C SER A 3 -19.53 8.40 3.66
N TYR A 4 -18.39 8.78 3.12
CA TYR A 4 -17.40 7.83 2.60
C TYR A 4 -16.52 7.34 3.76
N MET A 5 -16.18 6.05 3.74
CA MET A 5 -15.48 5.36 4.82
C MET A 5 -14.29 4.60 4.23
N LEU A 6 -13.09 4.82 4.77
CA LEU A 6 -11.89 4.03 4.43
C LEU A 6 -11.58 3.07 5.57
N SER A 7 -11.48 1.78 5.26
CA SER A 7 -11.06 0.76 6.22
C SER A 7 -9.56 0.50 6.07
N LEU A 8 -8.79 0.80 7.11
CA LEU A 8 -7.34 0.59 7.16
C LEU A 8 -7.04 -0.59 8.08
N ARG A 9 -6.06 -1.43 7.71
CA ARG A 9 -5.64 -2.60 8.48
C ARG A 9 -4.32 -2.33 9.19
N TYR A 10 -4.16 -2.74 10.44
CA TYR A 10 -2.86 -2.64 11.13
C TYR A 10 -2.04 -3.90 10.90
N ALA A 11 -0.78 -3.78 10.49
CA ALA A 11 0.09 -4.92 10.18
C ALA A 11 0.58 -5.69 11.43
N HIS A 12 0.55 -5.06 12.61
CA HIS A 12 1.15 -5.59 13.83
C HIS A 12 0.20 -6.39 14.74
N ALA A 13 -1.11 -6.27 14.53
CA ALA A 13 -2.12 -7.04 15.25
C ALA A 13 -3.04 -7.64 14.20
N ARG A 14 -3.09 -8.97 14.15
CA ARG A 14 -3.64 -9.76 13.04
C ARG A 14 -5.10 -9.47 12.67
N GLU A 15 -5.82 -8.57 13.36
CA GLU A 15 -7.21 -8.16 13.10
C GLU A 15 -7.57 -6.73 13.59
N ALA A 16 -6.61 -5.81 13.75
CA ALA A 16 -6.97 -4.44 14.15
C ALA A 16 -7.29 -3.60 12.90
N TYR A 17 -8.58 -3.44 12.60
CA TYR A 17 -9.06 -2.46 11.63
C TYR A 17 -9.24 -1.13 12.34
N PHE A 18 -8.81 -0.04 11.71
CA PHE A 18 -9.27 1.28 12.09
C PHE A 18 -9.89 1.95 10.88
N THR A 19 -11.01 2.61 11.15
CA THR A 19 -11.78 3.31 10.13
C THR A 19 -11.40 4.77 10.17
N VAL A 20 -11.05 5.33 9.02
CA VAL A 20 -10.88 6.78 8.85
C VAL A 20 -12.09 7.31 8.12
N TYR A 21 -12.76 8.28 8.74
CA TYR A 21 -13.99 8.88 8.21
C TYR A 21 -13.67 10.15 7.43
N GLU A 22 -14.52 10.44 6.45
CA GLU A 22 -14.50 11.72 5.76
C GLU A 22 -14.69 12.87 6.78
N GLY A 23 -13.67 13.71 6.93
CA GLY A 23 -13.60 14.78 7.94
C GLY A 23 -12.50 14.60 8.99
N ASP A 24 -11.94 13.38 9.11
CA ASP A 24 -10.76 13.13 9.94
C ASP A 24 -9.51 13.74 9.30
N GLU A 25 -8.57 14.22 10.13
CA GLU A 25 -7.32 14.83 9.66
C GLU A 25 -6.51 13.87 8.76
N ASP A 26 -6.59 12.56 9.04
CA ASP A 26 -5.86 11.52 8.33
C ASP A 26 -6.54 11.05 7.02
N PHE A 27 -7.80 11.46 6.78
CA PHE A 27 -8.59 10.95 5.65
C PHE A 27 -7.93 11.22 4.31
N GLN A 28 -7.48 12.47 4.09
CA GLN A 28 -6.89 12.85 2.81
C GLN A 28 -5.58 12.10 2.55
N GLY A 29 -4.78 11.85 3.60
CA GLY A 29 -3.54 11.09 3.50
C GLY A 29 -3.80 9.63 3.11
N ALA A 30 -4.77 8.99 3.78
CA ALA A 30 -5.19 7.63 3.46
C ALA A 30 -5.79 7.53 2.05
N ALA A 31 -6.66 8.46 1.66
CA ALA A 31 -7.26 8.50 0.34
C ALA A 31 -6.21 8.65 -0.77
N ASN A 32 -5.18 9.48 -0.55
CA ASN A 32 -4.11 9.69 -1.53
C ASN A 32 -3.17 8.49 -1.66
N ALA A 33 -2.99 7.71 -0.59
CA ALA A 33 -2.11 6.55 -0.59
C ALA A 33 -2.77 5.27 -1.14
N MET A 34 -4.10 5.25 -1.24
CA MET A 34 -4.87 4.05 -1.58
C MET A 34 -4.85 3.80 -3.09
N ALA A 35 -4.51 2.58 -3.47
CA ALA A 35 -4.67 2.07 -4.82
C ALA A 35 -5.99 1.30 -4.97
N ASP A 36 -6.52 1.27 -6.19
CA ASP A 36 -7.66 0.42 -6.54
C ASP A 36 -7.29 -1.07 -6.34
N ASP A 37 -8.28 -1.90 -5.98
CA ASP A 37 -8.12 -3.34 -5.71
C ASP A 37 -7.13 -3.71 -4.58
N CYS A 38 -6.75 -2.73 -3.76
CA CYS A 38 -5.89 -2.92 -2.58
C CYS A 38 -6.63 -2.63 -1.26
N ASP A 39 -6.22 -3.35 -0.22
CA ASP A 39 -6.42 -2.94 1.17
C ASP A 39 -5.24 -2.03 1.58
N ILE A 40 -5.50 -0.98 2.37
CA ILE A 40 -4.42 -0.24 3.03
C ILE A 40 -4.06 -0.91 4.36
N TYR A 41 -2.75 -1.05 4.58
CA TYR A 41 -2.13 -1.46 5.81
C TYR A 41 -1.35 -0.29 6.43
N CYS A 42 -1.16 -0.31 7.75
CA CYS A 42 -0.31 0.64 8.47
C CYS A 42 0.77 -0.10 9.27
N HIS A 43 2.03 0.29 9.08
CA HIS A 43 3.17 -0.17 9.88
C HIS A 43 4.01 1.04 10.28
N HIS A 44 4.21 1.23 11.60
CA HIS A 44 4.95 2.38 12.15
C HIS A 44 4.46 3.76 11.65
N GLY A 45 3.15 3.91 11.43
CA GLY A 45 2.55 5.15 10.93
C GLY A 45 2.69 5.37 9.41
N VAL A 46 3.32 4.44 8.69
CA VAL A 46 3.41 4.48 7.23
C VAL A 46 2.32 3.59 6.64
N LEU A 47 1.52 4.18 5.75
CA LEU A 47 0.49 3.46 5.00
C LEU A 47 1.10 2.75 3.79
N TYR A 48 0.69 1.51 3.55
CA TYR A 48 1.09 0.74 2.38
C TYR A 48 -0.03 -0.14 1.87
N ASN A 49 -0.04 -0.42 0.57
CA ASN A 49 -1.06 -1.20 -0.12
C ASN A 49 -0.72 -2.69 -0.09
N MET A 50 -1.74 -3.53 0.05
CA MET A 50 -1.68 -4.98 -0.17
C MET A 50 -2.82 -5.39 -1.08
N PRO A 51 -2.68 -6.41 -1.93
CA PRO A 51 -3.77 -6.83 -2.80
C PRO A 51 -4.98 -7.30 -1.97
N GLY A 52 -6.16 -6.75 -2.23
CA GLY A 52 -7.39 -7.09 -1.49
C GLY A 52 -8.06 -8.38 -1.98
N ARG A 53 -7.62 -8.92 -3.12
CA ARG A 53 -8.11 -10.19 -3.66
C ARG A 53 -7.58 -11.37 -2.84
N VAL A 54 -8.42 -12.39 -2.69
CA VAL A 54 -8.00 -13.69 -2.15
C VAL A 54 -7.21 -14.43 -3.22
N ASP A 55 -5.95 -14.77 -2.93
CA ASP A 55 -5.02 -15.54 -3.76
C ASP A 55 -4.71 -14.96 -5.17
N PRO A 56 -4.24 -13.70 -5.27
CA PRO A 56 -3.61 -13.24 -6.51
C PRO A 56 -2.43 -14.16 -6.86
N LYS A 57 -2.09 -14.24 -8.15
CA LYS A 57 -0.94 -15.02 -8.62
C LYS A 57 0.26 -14.11 -8.88
N PRO A 58 1.49 -14.61 -8.68
CA PRO A 58 2.68 -13.88 -9.10
C PRO A 58 2.70 -13.62 -10.62
N PRO A 59 3.46 -12.62 -11.08
CA PRO A 59 4.41 -11.82 -10.31
C PRO A 59 3.74 -10.74 -9.44
N TYR A 60 4.43 -10.32 -8.38
CA TYR A 60 4.05 -9.18 -7.56
C TYR A 60 5.07 -8.07 -7.66
N PHE A 61 4.62 -6.83 -7.54
CA PHE A 61 5.45 -5.64 -7.63
C PHE A 61 5.47 -4.94 -6.28
N CYS A 62 6.64 -4.88 -5.66
CA CYS A 62 6.89 -4.24 -4.39
C CYS A 62 7.41 -2.82 -4.64
N VAL A 63 6.68 -1.81 -4.16
CA VAL A 63 7.05 -0.39 -4.27
C VAL A 63 7.34 0.13 -2.87
N ILE A 64 8.54 0.68 -2.68
CA ILE A 64 8.96 1.22 -1.37
C ILE A 64 9.05 2.75 -1.37
N ARG A 65 9.14 3.39 -2.54
CA ARG A 65 9.19 4.85 -2.66
C ARG A 65 8.24 5.29 -3.76
N SER A 66 7.10 5.85 -3.38
CA SER A 66 6.04 6.36 -4.26
C SER A 66 4.91 6.97 -3.40
N CYS A 67 3.95 7.66 -4.01
CA CYS A 67 2.63 7.85 -3.41
C CYS A 67 1.88 6.52 -3.16
N TYR A 68 2.24 5.44 -3.89
CA TYR A 68 1.69 4.10 -3.73
C TYR A 68 2.74 3.12 -3.18
N ILE A 69 3.09 3.24 -1.90
CA ILE A 69 3.92 2.25 -1.21
C ILE A 69 3.09 0.96 -1.06
N GLY A 70 3.68 -0.21 -1.25
CA GLY A 70 2.98 -1.48 -1.05
C GLY A 70 3.39 -2.60 -2.00
N VAL A 71 2.58 -3.66 -1.99
CA VAL A 71 2.70 -4.83 -2.88
C VAL A 71 1.49 -4.85 -3.80
N PHE A 72 1.73 -5.01 -5.09
CA PHE A 72 0.69 -5.02 -6.12
C PHE A 72 0.75 -6.35 -6.88
N ALA A 73 -0.41 -6.98 -7.07
CA ALA A 73 -0.54 -8.06 -8.05
C ALA A 73 -0.48 -7.48 -9.47
N LEU A 74 -0.17 -8.31 -10.47
CA LEU A 74 -0.06 -7.88 -11.87
C LEU A 74 -1.25 -7.04 -12.35
N GLU A 75 -2.48 -7.45 -12.04
CA GLU A 75 -3.70 -6.72 -12.45
C GLU A 75 -3.80 -5.32 -11.80
N GLY A 76 -3.42 -5.19 -10.52
CA GLY A 76 -3.36 -3.89 -9.85
C GLY A 76 -2.16 -3.05 -10.29
N TRP A 77 -1.08 -3.71 -10.74
CA TRP A 77 0.09 -3.04 -11.26
C TRP A 77 -0.17 -2.31 -12.57
N ASP A 78 -1.09 -2.77 -13.42
CA ASP A 78 -1.43 -2.08 -14.67
C ASP A 78 -1.95 -0.65 -14.43
N SER A 79 -2.60 -0.40 -13.28
CA SER A 79 -3.10 0.93 -12.90
C SER A 79 -2.08 1.75 -12.11
N VAL A 80 -1.26 1.11 -11.28
CA VAL A 80 -0.29 1.75 -10.38
C VAL A 80 1.05 1.99 -11.07
N GLY A 81 1.53 1.03 -11.86
CA GLY A 81 2.83 1.02 -12.52
C GLY A 81 3.14 2.28 -13.32
N PRO A 82 2.25 2.76 -14.20
CA PRO A 82 2.47 4.02 -14.95
C PRO A 82 2.64 5.24 -14.03
N LYS A 83 1.93 5.29 -12.89
CA LYS A 83 2.00 6.38 -11.92
C LYS A 83 3.30 6.33 -11.12
N VAL A 84 3.76 5.13 -10.77
CA VAL A 84 5.06 4.90 -10.12
C VAL A 84 6.19 5.29 -11.08
N GLN A 85 6.20 4.76 -12.31
CA GLN A 85 7.26 5.01 -13.29
C GLN A 85 7.35 6.48 -13.73
N GLY A 86 6.26 7.24 -13.63
CA GLY A 86 6.24 8.68 -13.94
C GLY A 86 6.92 9.58 -12.90
N VAL A 87 7.28 9.05 -11.73
CA VAL A 87 7.89 9.82 -10.63
C VAL A 87 9.39 9.50 -10.53
N ASN A 88 10.23 10.52 -10.61
CA ASN A 88 11.68 10.38 -10.40
C ASN A 88 11.97 9.79 -9.02
N CYS A 89 12.94 8.87 -8.94
CA CYS A 89 13.40 8.20 -7.71
C CYS A 89 12.46 7.14 -7.11
N THR A 90 11.45 6.66 -7.85
CA THR A 90 10.70 5.46 -7.49
C THR A 90 11.53 4.20 -7.71
N TYR A 91 11.38 3.25 -6.80
CA TYR A 91 12.01 1.93 -6.88
C TYR A 91 10.94 0.87 -6.66
N TYR A 92 10.86 -0.07 -7.60
CA TYR A 92 10.04 -1.26 -7.47
C TYR A 92 10.84 -2.53 -7.74
N PHE A 93 10.41 -3.62 -7.11
CA PHE A 93 11.01 -4.94 -7.24
C PHE A 93 9.93 -5.95 -7.62
N GLU A 94 10.23 -6.83 -8.55
CA GLU A 94 9.40 -7.99 -8.83
C GLU A 94 9.72 -9.10 -7.84
N VAL A 95 8.69 -9.70 -7.24
CA VAL A 95 8.82 -10.81 -6.28
C VAL A 95 7.81 -11.92 -6.59
N ASP A 96 8.09 -13.13 -6.12
CA ASP A 96 7.33 -14.35 -6.41
C ASP A 96 6.23 -14.67 -5.38
N SER A 97 6.21 -13.95 -4.25
CA SER A 97 5.30 -14.19 -3.13
C SER A 97 4.90 -12.89 -2.42
N LEU A 98 3.63 -12.81 -2.00
CA LEU A 98 3.11 -11.69 -1.22
C LEU A 98 3.86 -11.52 0.10
N GLU A 99 4.16 -12.62 0.79
CA GLU A 99 4.89 -12.62 2.06
C GLU A 99 6.27 -11.95 1.90
N THR A 100 6.98 -12.28 0.82
CA THR A 100 8.29 -11.67 0.53
C THR A 100 8.13 -10.18 0.22
N GLY A 101 7.16 -9.81 -0.61
CA GLY A 101 6.87 -8.41 -0.92
C GLY A 101 6.55 -7.59 0.33
N GLU A 102 5.66 -8.10 1.19
CA GLU A 102 5.26 -7.41 2.42
C GLU A 102 6.43 -7.29 3.39
N ALA A 103 7.21 -8.35 3.58
CA ALA A 103 8.40 -8.32 4.43
C ALA A 103 9.42 -7.27 3.94
N MET A 104 9.56 -7.10 2.62
CA MET A 104 10.41 -6.05 2.05
C MET A 104 9.87 -4.65 2.35
N VAL A 105 8.57 -4.40 2.15
CA VAL A 105 7.94 -3.11 2.47
C VAL A 105 8.12 -2.78 3.95
N ARG A 106 7.80 -3.71 4.85
CA ARG A 106 7.91 -3.49 6.29
C ARG A 106 9.34 -3.22 6.75
N ARG A 107 10.33 -3.94 6.19
CA ARG A 107 11.75 -3.67 6.46
C ARG A 107 12.18 -2.31 5.94
N ALA A 108 11.71 -1.89 4.77
CA ALA A 108 12.01 -0.55 4.23
C ALA A 108 11.42 0.54 5.14
N ILE A 109 10.21 0.34 5.67
CA ILE A 109 9.60 1.24 6.67
C ILE A 109 10.46 1.30 7.94
N GLU A 110 10.85 0.16 8.50
CA GLU A 110 11.67 0.09 9.72
C GLU A 110 13.04 0.76 9.57
N ARG A 111 13.60 0.77 8.36
CA ARG A 111 14.87 1.42 8.02
C ARG A 111 14.73 2.90 7.67
N GLY A 112 13.50 3.43 7.57
CA GLY A 112 13.24 4.79 7.09
C GLY A 112 13.53 4.98 5.59
N GLU A 113 13.59 3.88 4.83
CA GLU A 113 13.78 3.88 3.37
C GLU A 113 12.46 4.07 2.62
N ALA A 114 11.34 3.69 3.26
CA ALA A 114 10.01 3.86 2.69
C ALA A 114 9.60 5.33 2.73
N MET A 115 9.30 5.91 1.57
CA MET A 115 9.04 7.34 1.45
C MET A 115 7.93 7.63 0.46
N THR A 116 6.94 8.41 0.89
CA THR A 116 6.02 9.09 0.00
C THR A 116 6.76 10.21 -0.73
N VAL A 117 6.69 10.21 -2.06
CA VAL A 117 7.36 11.18 -2.95
C VAL A 117 6.37 11.88 -3.85
#